data_AF-A0A087L7Q7-F1
#
_entry.id   AF-A0A087L7Q7-F1
#
_cell.length_a   1.000
_cell.length_b   1.000
_cell.length_c   1.000
_cell.angle_alpha   90.00
_cell.angle_beta   90.00
_cell.angle_gamma   90.00
#
_symmetry.space_group_name_H-M   'P 1'
#
loop_
_entity.id
_entity.type
_entity.pdbx_description
1 polymer ?
#
loop_
_entity_poly.entity_id
_entity_poly.type
_entity_poly.pdbx_seq_one_letter_code
_entity_poly.pdbx_strand_id
1 'polypeptide(L)'
;MIDFKTMFENEPIRDIVLFLSGRKENGISHPQLDGYCTMYGNKRISNIELISLVKNMREKGDISSNGKSGYKKGPNWKEPKFVTDKRYGIE
;
A
#
# COMPACT_ATOMS: atom_id res chain seq x y z
N MET A 1 1.20 15.94 -8.53
CA MET A 1 0.75 15.51 -7.18
C MET A 1 -0.04 14.24 -7.36
N ILE A 2 0.18 13.21 -6.54
CA ILE A 2 -0.45 11.90 -6.73
C ILE A 2 -1.93 11.97 -6.33
N ASP A 3 -2.82 11.52 -7.21
CA ASP A 3 -4.27 11.45 -6.95
C ASP A 3 -4.62 10.18 -6.18
N PHE A 4 -4.47 10.26 -4.84
CA PHE A 4 -4.82 9.15 -3.95
C PHE A 4 -6.31 8.83 -3.96
N LYS A 5 -7.18 9.83 -4.15
CA LYS A 5 -8.62 9.59 -4.10
C LYS A 5 -9.03 8.67 -5.25
N THR A 6 -8.69 9.02 -6.48
CA THR A 6 -9.04 8.20 -7.65
C THR A 6 -8.27 6.87 -7.67
N MET A 7 -7.05 6.81 -7.13
CA MET A 7 -6.33 5.54 -6.92
C MET A 7 -7.10 4.61 -5.97
N PHE A 8 -7.54 5.10 -4.82
CA PHE A 8 -8.34 4.34 -3.85
C PHE A 8 -9.76 4.04 -4.32
N GLU A 9 -10.26 4.66 -5.38
CA GLU A 9 -11.55 4.31 -5.98
C GLU A 9 -11.41 3.16 -7.00
N ASN A 10 -10.30 3.11 -7.73
CA ASN A 10 -10.16 2.26 -8.91
C ASN A 10 -9.23 1.05 -8.73
N GLU A 11 -8.27 1.12 -7.80
CA GLU A 11 -7.26 0.07 -7.65
C GLU A 11 -7.58 -0.87 -6.46
N PRO A 12 -7.14 -2.13 -6.50
CA PRO A 12 -7.24 -3.04 -5.35
C PRO A 12 -6.43 -2.51 -4.16
N ILE A 13 -6.99 -2.59 -2.93
CA ILE A 13 -6.30 -2.11 -1.73
C ILE A 13 -4.93 -2.79 -1.56
N ARG A 14 -4.83 -4.08 -1.90
CA ARG A 14 -3.55 -4.82 -1.90
C ARG A 14 -2.48 -4.14 -2.75
N ASP A 15 -2.84 -3.69 -3.95
CA ASP A 15 -1.90 -3.08 -4.89
C ASP A 15 -1.52 -1.66 -4.44
N ILE A 16 -2.45 -0.95 -3.79
CA ILE A 16 -2.16 0.32 -3.12
C ILE A 16 -1.17 0.12 -1.96
N VAL A 17 -1.31 -0.93 -1.16
CA VAL A 17 -0.34 -1.27 -0.10
C VAL A 17 1.04 -1.57 -0.69
N LEU A 18 1.10 -2.32 -1.81
CA LEU A 18 2.35 -2.58 -2.53
C LEU A 18 3.02 -1.29 -3.01
N PHE A 19 2.24 -0.38 -3.61
CA PHE A 19 2.73 0.91 -4.04
C PHE A 19 3.25 1.74 -2.86
N LEU A 20 2.46 1.90 -1.80
CA LEU A 20 2.82 2.72 -0.64
C LEU A 20 4.06 2.18 0.11
N SER A 21 4.17 0.85 0.25
CA SER A 21 5.34 0.20 0.86
C SER A 21 6.59 0.29 -0.02
N GLY A 22 6.43 0.47 -1.33
CA GLY A 22 7.53 0.61 -2.29
C GLY A 22 7.90 2.05 -2.65
N ARG A 23 7.07 3.04 -2.27
CA ARG A 23 7.19 4.44 -2.72
C ARG A 23 8.36 5.20 -2.10
N LYS A 24 8.74 4.89 -0.87
CA LYS A 24 9.87 5.50 -0.17
C LYS A 24 10.90 4.43 0.19
N GLU A 25 12.16 4.83 0.32
CA GLU A 25 13.26 3.91 0.71
C GLU A 25 12.95 3.15 2.01
N ASN A 26 12.42 3.86 3.02
CA ASN A 26 12.02 3.28 4.30
C ASN A 26 10.59 2.69 4.30
N GLY A 27 9.92 2.69 3.15
CA GLY A 27 8.54 2.27 2.99
C GLY A 27 7.53 3.16 3.72
N ILE A 28 6.53 2.54 4.34
CA ILE A 28 5.41 3.22 5.01
C ILE A 28 5.17 2.64 6.41
N SER A 29 4.85 3.48 7.40
CA SER A 29 4.45 2.98 8.72
C SER A 29 3.00 2.49 8.72
N HIS A 30 2.63 1.58 9.64
CA HIS A 30 1.25 1.14 9.77
C HIS A 30 0.27 2.30 10.05
N PRO A 31 0.56 3.26 10.95
CA PRO A 31 -0.31 4.41 11.15
C PRO A 31 -0.48 5.28 9.90
N GLN A 32 0.57 5.44 9.09
CA GLN A 32 0.45 6.18 7.83
C GLN A 32 -0.47 5.45 6.86
N LEU A 33 -0.29 4.14 6.70
CA LEU A 33 -1.12 3.31 5.83
C LEU A 33 -2.59 3.36 6.24
N ASP A 34 -2.89 3.18 7.52
CA ASP A 34 -4.24 3.27 8.08
C ASP A 34 -4.87 4.66 7.87
N GLY A 35 -4.07 5.72 8.01
CA GLY A 35 -4.48 7.09 7.70
C GLY A 35 -4.87 7.26 6.22
N TYR A 36 -4.12 6.69 5.27
CA TYR A 36 -4.50 6.70 3.85
C TYR A 36 -5.81 5.95 3.61
N CYS A 37 -5.98 4.77 4.21
CA CYS A 37 -7.20 3.98 4.09
C CYS A 37 -8.43 4.70 4.68
N THR A 38 -8.26 5.42 5.79
CA THR A 38 -9.34 6.20 6.40
C THR A 38 -9.69 7.43 5.56
N MET A 39 -8.67 8.14 5.07
CA MET A 39 -8.86 9.40 4.34
C MET A 39 -9.41 9.19 2.92
N TYR A 40 -8.91 8.19 2.19
CA TYR A 40 -9.23 7.98 0.77
C TYR A 40 -9.97 6.68 0.51
N GLY A 41 -9.87 5.69 1.40
CA GLY A 41 -10.41 4.37 1.17
C GLY A 41 -11.93 4.28 1.23
N ASN A 42 -12.66 5.34 1.61
CA ASN A 42 -14.12 5.41 1.60
C ASN A 42 -14.81 4.13 2.14
N LYS A 43 -14.35 3.63 3.29
CA LYS A 43 -14.82 2.38 3.94
C LYS A 43 -14.65 1.09 3.13
N ARG A 44 -13.84 1.07 2.07
CA ARG A 44 -13.49 -0.14 1.30
C ARG A 44 -12.72 -1.19 2.10
N ILE A 45 -12.10 -0.78 3.22
CA ILE A 45 -11.40 -1.67 4.13
C ILE A 45 -11.51 -1.14 5.56
N SER A 46 -11.86 -2.01 6.49
CA SER A 46 -11.78 -1.74 7.92
C SER A 46 -10.36 -1.93 8.45
N ASN A 47 -10.09 -1.42 9.65
CA ASN A 47 -8.77 -1.59 10.28
C ASN A 47 -8.41 -3.07 10.52
N ILE A 48 -9.38 -3.90 10.91
CA ILE A 48 -9.16 -5.35 11.12
C ILE A 48 -8.82 -6.05 9.79
N GLU A 49 -9.53 -5.71 8.72
CA GLU A 49 -9.24 -6.26 7.39
C GLU A 49 -7.88 -5.80 6.88
N LEU A 50 -7.49 -4.54 7.14
CA LEU A 50 -6.18 -4.02 6.78
C LEU A 50 -5.06 -4.78 7.51
N ILE A 51 -5.21 -5.03 8.81
CA ILE A 51 -4.26 -5.83 9.61
C ILE A 51 -4.12 -7.25 9.04
N SER A 52 -5.24 -7.88 8.71
CA SER A 52 -5.24 -9.23 8.11
C SER A 52 -4.56 -9.24 6.73
N LEU A 53 -4.86 -8.25 5.90
CA LEU A 53 -4.27 -8.08 4.57
C LEU A 53 -2.75 -7.95 4.66
N VAL A 54 -2.23 -7.01 5.46
CA VAL A 54 -0.78 -6.79 5.57
C VAL A 54 -0.06 -7.99 6.20
N LYS A 55 -0.71 -8.71 7.11
CA LYS A 55 -0.19 -9.98 7.66
C LYS A 55 -0.01 -11.01 6.53
N ASN A 56 -1.05 -11.25 5.74
CA ASN A 56 -1.00 -12.19 4.63
C ASN A 56 0.04 -11.80 3.56
N MET A 57 0.11 -10.51 3.22
CA MET A 57 1.11 -9.99 2.28
C MET A 57 2.54 -10.19 2.80
N ARG A 58 2.77 -10.02 4.11
CA ARG A 58 4.08 -10.28 4.73
C ARG A 58 4.44 -11.76 4.69
N GLU A 59 3.50 -12.65 5.01
CA GLU A 59 3.69 -14.10 4.94
C GLU A 59 4.04 -14.56 3.51
N LYS A 60 3.41 -13.94 2.50
CA LYS A 60 3.71 -14.18 1.08
C LYS A 60 5.01 -13.53 0.59
N GLY A 61 5.64 -12.69 1.41
CA GLY A 61 6.83 -11.93 1.02
C GLY A 61 6.56 -10.77 0.06
N ASP A 62 5.30 -10.40 -0.17
CA ASP A 62 4.92 -9.24 -0.99
C ASP A 62 5.46 -7.94 -0.36
N ILE A 63 5.43 -7.89 0.98
CA ILE A 63 5.99 -6.80 1.80
C ILE A 63 6.86 -7.39 2.91
N SER A 64 7.71 -6.56 3.49
CA SER A 64 8.57 -6.94 4.62
C SER A 64 8.57 -5.86 5.70
N SER A 65 8.95 -6.22 6.92
CA SER A 65 9.13 -5.22 7.97
C SER A 65 10.25 -4.26 7.58
N ASN A 66 10.05 -2.97 7.84
CA ASN A 66 11.09 -1.95 7.68
C ASN A 66 12.01 -1.82 8.90
N GLY A 67 12.01 -2.81 9.82
CA GLY A 67 12.75 -2.75 11.09
C GLY A 67 12.04 -1.96 12.19
N LYS A 68 10.86 -1.42 11.90
CA LYS A 68 9.94 -0.77 12.85
C LYS A 68 8.52 -1.30 12.63
N SER A 69 7.51 -0.60 13.14
CA SER A 69 6.07 -0.87 12.92
C SER A 69 5.59 -0.48 11.51
N GLY A 70 6.39 -0.74 10.48
CA GLY A 70 6.10 -0.37 9.09
C GLY A 70 6.52 -1.44 8.08
N TYR A 71 6.26 -1.11 6.81
CA TYR A 71 6.32 -2.03 5.68
C TYR A 71 7.17 -1.43 4.57
N LYS A 72 8.08 -2.24 4.03
CA LYS A 72 8.86 -1.95 2.82
C LYS A 72 8.67 -3.07 1.79
N LYS A 73 9.27 -2.91 0.61
CA LYS A 73 9.33 -3.96 -0.42
C LYS A 73 9.84 -5.26 0.18
N GLY A 74 9.07 -6.34 -0.01
CA GLY A 74 9.47 -7.70 0.36
C GLY A 74 10.19 -8.42 -0.78
N PRO A 75 10.66 -9.66 -0.54
CA PRO A 75 11.39 -10.45 -1.54
C PRO A 75 10.55 -10.78 -2.78
N ASN A 76 9.22 -10.88 -2.63
CA ASN A 76 8.28 -11.15 -3.72
C ASN A 76 7.53 -9.89 -4.17
N TRP A 77 8.01 -8.70 -3.76
CA TRP A 77 7.39 -7.44 -4.14
C TRP A 77 7.39 -7.29 -5.67
N LYS A 78 6.23 -6.94 -6.21
CA LYS A 78 6.05 -6.64 -7.63
C LYS A 78 5.42 -5.27 -7.76
N GLU A 79 5.88 -4.51 -8.73
CA GLU A 79 5.33 -3.20 -9.02
C GLU A 79 3.87 -3.33 -9.49
N PRO A 80 2.93 -2.58 -8.88
CA PRO A 80 1.56 -2.55 -9.36
C PRO A 80 1.45 -1.97 -10.77
N LYS A 81 0.56 -2.54 -11.59
CA LYS A 81 0.40 -2.15 -13.00
C LYS A 81 0.16 -0.65 -13.19
N PHE A 82 -0.64 -0.02 -12.34
CA PHE A 82 -0.93 1.41 -12.45
C PHE A 82 0.29 2.33 -12.25
N VAL A 83 1.33 1.84 -11.58
CA VAL A 83 2.61 2.54 -11.41
C VAL A 83 3.37 2.50 -12.73
N THR A 84 3.47 1.31 -13.34
CA THR A 84 4.09 1.11 -14.66
C THR A 84 3.36 1.89 -15.76
N ASP A 85 2.03 1.97 -15.69
CA ASP A 85 1.18 2.73 -16.60
C ASP A 85 1.18 4.25 -16.30
N LYS A 86 1.95 4.72 -15.31
CA LYS A 86 2.07 6.14 -14.90
C LYS A 86 0.72 6.81 -14.61
N ARG A 87 -0.22 6.05 -14.04
CA ARG A 87 -1.54 6.57 -13.67
C ARG A 87 -1.46 7.45 -12.42
N TYR A 88 -2.49 8.27 -12.20
CA TYR A 88 -2.66 9.05 -10.97
C TYR A 88 -1.55 10.07 -10.69
N GLY A 89 -0.80 10.51 -11.70
CA GLY A 89 0.28 11.49 -11.55
C GLY A 89 1.56 10.91 -10.94
N ILE A 90 1.80 9.62 -11.17
CA ILE A 90 3.08 8.93 -10.88
C ILE A 90 4.01 9.15 -12.07
N GLU A 91 5.24 9.62 -11.83
CA GLU A 91 6.25 9.92 -12.86
C GLU A 91 7.33 8.85 -12.94
#